data_AF-F4CLT2-F1
#
_entry.id   AF-F4CLT2-F1
#
_cell.length_a   1.000
_cell.length_b   1.000
_cell.length_c   1.000
_cell.angle_alpha   90.00
_cell.angle_beta   90.00
_cell.angle_gamma   90.00
#
_symmetry.space_group_name_H-M   'P 1'
#
loop_
_entity.id
_entity.type
_entity.pdbx_description
1 polymer ?
#
loop_
_entity_poly.entity_id
_entity_poly.type
_entity_poly.pdbx_seq_one_letter_code
_entity_poly.pdbx_strand_id
1 'polypeptide(L)'
;MALMTSNSVETDLRGAHPLAPAVPLLRDTLLGIADEATHTMIVTDENGRILWRDGEREVPHADGRTGLVGTLHAWTCAAAPIHEPEDGRLIGVVDVTGMGATFHPTTLMLTAAAARLAENQLATLAAARDERMRARHLARLVQLRDEPGALLTPAGRVLAAQPLGWLPDRIDLPEPSGAALCLGLLGEAVLEPLTEGWLLRLRRPGSGARLTTLSRTDATHRGH
;
A
#
# COMPACT_ATOMS: atom_id res chain seq x y z
N MET A 1 23.99 18.14 -10.40
CA MET A 1 22.56 17.77 -10.41
C MET A 1 22.39 16.72 -11.50
N ALA A 2 22.63 15.45 -11.16
CA ALA A 2 22.66 14.37 -12.15
C ALA A 2 21.22 14.05 -12.58
N LEU A 3 20.97 14.11 -13.89
CA LEU A 3 19.72 13.67 -14.51
C LEU A 3 19.59 12.16 -14.25
N MET A 4 18.71 11.75 -13.33
CA MET A 4 18.28 10.35 -13.24
C MET A 4 17.66 9.99 -14.60
N THR A 5 18.26 9.02 -15.28
CA THR A 5 17.76 8.54 -16.56
C THR A 5 16.39 7.88 -16.35
N SER A 6 15.52 7.94 -17.36
CA SER A 6 14.15 7.41 -17.29
C SER A 6 14.08 5.95 -16.81
N ASN A 7 15.13 5.15 -17.10
CA ASN A 7 15.24 3.75 -16.71
C ASN A 7 15.54 3.56 -15.20
N SER A 8 16.31 4.46 -14.59
CA SER A 8 16.62 4.42 -13.16
C SER A 8 15.41 4.80 -12.30
N VAL A 9 14.63 5.79 -12.74
CA VAL A 9 13.38 6.18 -12.07
C VAL A 9 12.34 5.05 -12.15
N GLU A 10 12.22 4.38 -13.29
CA GLU A 10 11.28 3.27 -13.46
C GLU A 10 11.65 2.04 -12.61
N THR A 11 12.95 1.73 -12.50
CA THR A 11 13.44 0.64 -11.65
C THR A 11 13.19 0.93 -10.16
N ASP A 12 13.38 2.17 -9.73
CA ASP A 12 13.13 2.62 -8.35
C ASP A 12 11.64 2.54 -8.00
N LEU A 13 10.76 2.96 -8.92
CA LEU A 13 9.30 2.84 -8.77
C LEU A 13 8.85 1.38 -8.62
N ARG A 14 9.38 0.47 -9.45
CA ARG A 14 9.05 -0.96 -9.35
C ARG A 14 9.52 -1.55 -8.02
N GLY A 15 10.71 -1.19 -7.55
CA GLY A 15 11.29 -1.72 -6.31
C GLY A 15 10.55 -1.26 -5.05
N ALA A 16 10.07 -0.02 -5.03
CA ALA A 16 9.34 0.55 -3.90
C ALA A 16 7.86 0.17 -3.85
N HIS A 17 7.30 -0.36 -4.95
CA HIS A 17 5.87 -0.60 -5.07
C HIS A 17 5.40 -1.79 -4.19
N PRO A 18 4.23 -1.69 -3.51
CA PRO A 18 3.72 -2.74 -2.61
C PRO A 18 3.57 -4.13 -3.27
N LEU A 19 3.32 -4.18 -4.58
CA LEU A 19 3.21 -5.44 -5.34
C LEU A 19 4.54 -6.14 -5.62
N ALA A 20 5.68 -5.46 -5.50
CA ALA A 20 6.98 -6.02 -5.89
C ALA A 20 7.28 -7.42 -5.32
N PRO A 21 6.96 -7.73 -4.04
CA PRO A 21 7.19 -9.05 -3.47
C PRO A 21 6.35 -10.18 -4.08
N ALA A 22 5.20 -9.86 -4.67
CA ALA A 22 4.26 -10.84 -5.23
C ALA A 22 4.44 -11.08 -6.73
N VAL A 23 5.16 -10.19 -7.43
CA VAL A 23 5.40 -10.31 -8.88
C VAL A 23 6.07 -11.63 -9.28
N PRO A 24 7.10 -12.14 -8.57
CA PRO A 24 7.68 -13.45 -8.90
C PRO A 24 6.65 -14.58 -8.87
N LEU A 25 5.76 -14.59 -7.87
CA LEU A 25 4.71 -15.59 -7.76
C LEU A 25 3.68 -15.46 -8.90
N LEU A 26 3.33 -14.23 -9.28
CA LEU A 26 2.44 -13.99 -10.42
C LEU A 26 3.06 -14.53 -11.72
N ARG A 27 4.35 -14.27 -11.95
CA ARG A 27 5.10 -14.81 -13.09
C ARG A 27 5.08 -16.34 -13.09
N ASP A 28 5.45 -16.96 -11.97
CA ASP A 28 5.51 -18.42 -11.87
C ASP A 28 4.15 -19.06 -12.10
N THR A 29 3.08 -18.44 -11.58
CA THR A 29 1.71 -18.97 -11.70
C THR A 29 1.14 -18.79 -13.11
N LEU A 30 1.34 -17.62 -13.72
CA LEU A 30 0.68 -17.23 -14.98
C LEU A 30 1.51 -17.56 -16.22
N LEU A 31 2.84 -17.59 -16.10
CA LEU A 31 3.75 -17.94 -17.19
C LEU A 31 4.25 -19.38 -17.08
N GLY A 32 4.33 -19.96 -15.87
CA GLY A 32 4.79 -21.33 -15.65
C GLY A 32 3.78 -22.42 -16.06
N ILE A 33 2.51 -22.06 -16.26
CA ILE A 33 1.44 -22.98 -16.70
C ILE A 33 1.22 -22.92 -18.24
N ALA A 34 1.96 -22.06 -18.95
CA ALA A 34 1.72 -21.74 -20.35
C ALA A 34 2.84 -22.22 -21.28
N ASP A 35 3.08 -23.54 -21.35
CA ASP A 35 3.90 -24.14 -22.42
C ASP A 35 3.14 -24.18 -23.77
N GLU A 36 1.82 -23.91 -23.77
CA GLU A 36 0.97 -23.87 -24.98
C GLU A 36 0.45 -22.46 -25.34
N ALA A 37 0.74 -21.44 -24.53
CA ALA A 37 -0.04 -20.22 -24.53
C ALA A 37 0.85 -18.97 -24.71
N THR A 38 0.94 -18.45 -25.95
CA THR A 38 1.58 -17.16 -26.27
C THR A 38 0.82 -15.98 -25.63
N HIS A 39 1.08 -15.71 -24.35
CA HIS A 39 0.44 -14.64 -23.60
C HIS A 39 1.49 -13.73 -22.96
N THR A 40 1.14 -12.46 -22.84
CA THR A 40 1.88 -11.45 -22.08
C THR A 40 1.14 -11.21 -20.78
N MET A 41 1.86 -11.33 -19.66
CA MET A 41 1.43 -10.82 -18.36
C MET A 41 1.83 -9.35 -18.24
N ILE A 42 0.88 -8.52 -17.84
CA ILE A 42 1.08 -7.10 -17.51
C ILE A 42 0.65 -6.91 -16.06
N VAL A 43 1.45 -6.18 -15.28
CA VAL A 43 1.06 -5.73 -13.94
C VAL A 43 1.12 -4.21 -13.91
N THR A 44 0.04 -3.59 -13.45
CA THR A 44 -0.08 -2.13 -13.32
C THR A 44 -0.16 -1.70 -11.86
N ASP A 45 0.10 -0.42 -11.60
CA ASP A 45 -0.31 0.24 -10.36
C ASP A 45 -1.84 0.49 -10.35
N GLU A 46 -2.34 1.12 -9.29
CA GLU A 46 -3.76 1.46 -9.11
C GLU A 46 -4.29 2.48 -10.13
N ASN A 47 -3.40 3.22 -10.82
CA ASN A 47 -3.73 4.21 -11.84
C ASN A 47 -3.65 3.64 -13.26
N GLY A 48 -3.33 2.34 -13.40
CA GLY A 48 -3.17 1.68 -14.69
C GLY A 48 -1.81 1.89 -15.34
N ARG A 49 -0.82 2.46 -14.63
CA ARG A 49 0.56 2.57 -15.14
C ARG A 49 1.20 1.20 -15.15
N ILE A 50 1.73 0.78 -16.29
CA ILE A 50 2.44 -0.49 -16.41
C ILE A 50 3.72 -0.45 -15.57
N LEU A 51 3.82 -1.40 -14.63
CA LEU A 51 4.97 -1.58 -13.75
C LEU A 51 5.76 -2.85 -14.10
N TRP A 52 5.12 -3.91 -14.57
CA TRP A 52 5.82 -5.10 -15.06
C TRP A 52 5.15 -5.63 -16.32
N ARG A 53 5.97 -6.23 -17.19
CA ARG A 53 5.54 -6.89 -18.41
C ARG A 53 6.46 -8.08 -18.64
N ASP A 54 5.89 -9.28 -18.77
CA ASP A 54 6.62 -10.53 -18.97
C ASP A 54 5.84 -11.46 -19.92
N GLY A 55 6.52 -12.21 -20.79
CA GLY A 55 5.90 -13.13 -21.78
C GLY A 55 6.65 -13.20 -23.13
N GLU A 56 6.25 -14.13 -24.02
CA GLU A 56 6.89 -14.30 -25.33
C GLU A 56 6.41 -13.24 -26.36
N ARG A 57 7.35 -12.36 -26.72
CA ARG A 57 7.38 -11.31 -27.77
C ARG A 57 6.82 -9.91 -27.46
N GLU A 58 7.68 -8.95 -27.84
CA GLU A 58 7.39 -7.55 -28.12
C GLU A 58 6.33 -7.42 -29.21
N VAL A 59 5.35 -6.53 -29.02
CA VAL A 59 4.32 -6.28 -30.04
C VAL A 59 5.00 -5.51 -31.17
N PRO A 60 4.99 -5.98 -32.44
CA PRO A 60 5.40 -5.14 -33.55
C PRO A 60 4.53 -3.89 -33.54
N HIS A 61 5.16 -2.72 -33.44
CA HIS A 61 4.45 -1.46 -33.53
C HIS A 61 3.66 -1.45 -34.84
N ALA A 62 2.33 -1.30 -34.74
CA ALA A 62 1.49 -1.15 -35.91
C ALA A 62 1.94 0.12 -36.64
N ASP A 63 2.58 -0.07 -37.80
CA ASP A 63 2.90 1.01 -38.72
C ASP A 63 1.60 1.67 -39.19
N GLY A 64 1.23 2.76 -38.51
CA GLY A 64 0.72 3.99 -39.11
C GLY A 64 -0.48 3.96 -40.07
N ARG A 65 -1.24 2.87 -40.22
CA ARG A 65 -2.36 2.84 -41.19
C ARG A 65 -3.57 2.08 -40.66
N THR A 66 -4.54 2.86 -40.16
CA THR A 66 -6.00 2.66 -40.23
C THR A 66 -6.49 1.23 -40.49
N GLY A 67 -6.81 0.53 -39.40
CA GLY A 67 -7.55 -0.74 -39.39
C GLY A 67 -8.25 -0.97 -38.05
N LEU A 68 -8.78 0.09 -37.44
CA LEU A 68 -9.52 0.00 -36.19
C LEU A 68 -10.88 -0.64 -36.51
N VAL A 69 -11.28 -1.67 -35.75
CA VAL A 69 -12.55 -2.44 -35.76
C VAL A 69 -12.48 -3.87 -36.36
N GLY A 70 -11.51 -4.22 -37.23
CA GLY A 70 -11.40 -5.62 -37.75
C GLY A 70 -10.47 -6.55 -36.97
N THR A 71 -9.41 -6.00 -36.37
CA THR A 71 -8.25 -6.76 -35.86
C THR A 71 -8.28 -7.01 -34.35
N LEU A 72 -9.23 -6.41 -33.61
CA LEU A 72 -9.38 -6.65 -32.17
C LEU A 72 -10.01 -8.01 -31.83
N HIS A 73 -10.68 -8.68 -32.79
CA HIS A 73 -11.33 -9.97 -32.55
C HIS A 73 -10.34 -11.12 -32.27
N ALA A 74 -9.04 -10.91 -32.49
CA ALA A 74 -8.00 -11.90 -32.26
C ALA A 74 -7.27 -11.74 -30.92
N TRP A 75 -7.61 -10.75 -30.09
CA TRP A 75 -6.93 -10.48 -28.82
C TRP A 75 -7.94 -10.44 -27.69
N THR A 76 -7.63 -11.15 -26.62
CA THR A 76 -8.48 -11.33 -25.46
C THR A 76 -7.63 -11.14 -24.21
N CYS A 77 -8.20 -10.45 -23.23
CA CYS A 77 -7.53 -10.11 -21.99
C CYS A 77 -8.36 -10.60 -20.78
N ALA A 78 -7.66 -10.92 -19.71
CA ALA A 78 -8.23 -11.32 -18.44
C ALA A 78 -7.44 -10.58 -17.38
N ALA A 79 -8.16 -9.75 -16.63
CA ALA A 79 -7.57 -8.92 -15.59
C ALA A 79 -8.18 -9.27 -14.25
N ALA A 80 -7.36 -9.18 -13.20
CA ALA A 80 -7.80 -9.30 -11.82
C ALA A 80 -7.13 -8.21 -10.96
N PRO A 81 -7.91 -7.51 -10.12
CA PRO A 81 -7.36 -6.54 -9.18
C PRO A 81 -6.57 -7.24 -8.07
N ILE A 82 -5.60 -6.52 -7.50
CA ILE A 82 -4.85 -6.92 -6.31
C ILE A 82 -4.98 -5.80 -5.28
N HIS A 83 -5.36 -6.17 -4.06
CA HIS A 83 -5.61 -5.23 -2.97
C HIS A 83 -4.55 -5.34 -1.87
N GLU A 84 -4.34 -4.23 -1.17
CA GLU A 84 -3.54 -4.15 0.05
C GLU A 84 -4.22 -4.95 1.17
N PRO A 85 -3.54 -5.95 1.76
CA PRO A 85 -4.10 -6.75 2.85
C PRO A 85 -4.55 -5.96 4.09
N GLU A 86 -3.94 -4.81 4.35
CA GLU A 86 -4.18 -4.03 5.57
C GLU A 86 -5.47 -3.18 5.54
N ASP A 87 -5.84 -2.64 4.40
CA ASP A 87 -7.00 -1.73 4.28
C ASP A 87 -7.92 -2.05 3.09
N GLY A 88 -7.58 -3.06 2.28
CA GLY A 88 -8.36 -3.48 1.12
C GLY A 88 -8.26 -2.50 -0.06
N ARG A 89 -7.39 -1.50 0.00
CA ARG A 89 -7.22 -0.53 -1.10
C ARG A 89 -6.64 -1.24 -2.33
N LEU A 90 -7.10 -0.86 -3.52
CA LEU A 90 -6.47 -1.29 -4.77
C LEU A 90 -5.02 -0.83 -4.82
N ILE A 91 -4.10 -1.76 -5.02
CA ILE A 91 -2.66 -1.48 -5.21
C ILE A 91 -2.19 -1.84 -6.61
N GLY A 92 -3.02 -2.51 -7.40
CA GLY A 92 -2.75 -2.69 -8.82
C GLY A 92 -3.60 -3.76 -9.47
N VAL A 93 -3.29 -4.06 -10.72
CA VAL A 93 -4.02 -5.04 -11.53
C VAL A 93 -3.01 -5.96 -12.20
N VAL A 94 -3.28 -7.27 -12.19
CA VAL A 94 -2.61 -8.22 -13.06
C VAL A 94 -3.51 -8.52 -14.25
N ASP A 95 -2.97 -8.44 -15.45
CA ASP A 95 -3.63 -8.75 -16.70
C ASP A 95 -2.83 -9.80 -17.47
N VAL A 96 -3.54 -10.74 -18.08
CA VAL A 96 -3.01 -11.69 -19.04
C VAL A 96 -3.70 -11.42 -20.37
N THR A 97 -2.91 -11.01 -21.36
CA THR A 97 -3.37 -10.76 -22.72
C THR A 97 -2.75 -11.77 -23.67
N GLY A 98 -3.54 -12.35 -24.57
CA GLY A 98 -3.03 -13.19 -25.67
C GLY A 98 -4.04 -13.39 -26.78
N MET A 99 -3.71 -14.30 -27.71
CA MET A 99 -4.51 -14.50 -28.92
C MET A 99 -5.82 -15.24 -28.62
N GLY A 100 -6.92 -14.81 -29.22
CA GLY A 100 -8.30 -15.26 -28.93
C GLY A 100 -8.57 -16.75 -29.18
N ALA A 101 -7.68 -17.46 -29.88
CA ALA A 101 -7.79 -18.92 -30.08
C ALA A 101 -7.35 -19.74 -28.85
N THR A 102 -6.53 -19.17 -27.96
CA THR A 102 -6.01 -19.84 -26.75
C THR A 102 -6.66 -19.33 -25.46
N PHE A 103 -7.62 -18.41 -25.58
CA PHE A 103 -8.23 -17.74 -24.44
C PHE A 103 -9.47 -18.48 -23.93
N HIS A 104 -9.23 -19.45 -23.06
CA HIS A 104 -10.28 -20.26 -22.46
C HIS A 104 -10.92 -19.51 -21.26
N PRO A 105 -12.20 -19.76 -20.91
CA PRO A 105 -12.80 -19.27 -19.65
C PRO A 105 -11.95 -19.53 -18.40
N THR A 106 -11.11 -20.56 -18.44
CA THR A 106 -10.14 -20.89 -17.38
C THR A 106 -9.06 -19.82 -17.22
N THR A 107 -8.70 -19.06 -18.25
CA THR A 107 -7.69 -17.97 -18.15
C THR A 107 -8.14 -16.88 -17.19
N LEU A 108 -9.43 -16.52 -17.21
CA LEU A 108 -9.99 -15.58 -16.25
C LEU A 108 -9.95 -16.13 -14.82
N MET A 109 -10.33 -17.40 -14.64
CA MET A 109 -10.29 -18.05 -13.33
C MET A 109 -8.87 -18.18 -12.78
N LEU A 110 -7.91 -18.54 -13.64
CA LEU A 110 -6.50 -18.62 -13.29
C LEU A 110 -5.95 -17.25 -12.91
N THR A 111 -6.28 -16.21 -13.68
CA THR A 111 -5.86 -14.83 -13.38
C THR A 111 -6.41 -14.36 -12.04
N ALA A 112 -7.70 -14.59 -11.78
CA ALA A 112 -8.32 -14.28 -10.49
C ALA A 112 -7.71 -15.11 -9.33
N ALA A 113 -7.40 -16.38 -9.57
CA ALA A 113 -6.75 -17.23 -8.56
C ALA A 113 -5.31 -16.77 -8.26
N ALA A 114 -4.54 -16.40 -9.28
CA ALA A 114 -3.19 -15.87 -9.13
C ALA A 114 -3.19 -14.55 -8.36
N ALA A 115 -4.13 -13.65 -8.66
CA ALA A 115 -4.30 -12.40 -7.89
C ALA A 115 -4.59 -12.67 -6.41
N ARG A 116 -5.51 -13.59 -6.10
CA ARG A 116 -5.83 -13.97 -4.71
C ARG A 116 -4.65 -14.64 -4.00
N LEU A 117 -3.85 -15.42 -4.72
CA LEU A 117 -2.62 -16.02 -4.18
C LEU A 117 -1.57 -14.95 -3.89
N ALA A 118 -1.41 -13.96 -4.76
CA ALA A 118 -0.57 -12.79 -4.53
C ALA A 118 -1.01 -11.99 -3.30
N GLU A 119 -2.32 -11.69 -3.15
CA GLU A 119 -2.86 -11.03 -1.96
C GLU A 119 -2.55 -11.81 -0.67
N ASN A 120 -2.67 -13.15 -0.71
CA ASN A 120 -2.36 -14.00 0.44
C ASN A 120 -0.85 -13.97 0.80
N GLN A 121 0.02 -13.97 -0.21
CA GLN A 121 1.45 -13.81 0.00
C GLN A 121 1.78 -12.45 0.65
N LEU A 122 1.17 -11.38 0.15
CA LEU A 122 1.33 -10.04 0.72
C LEU A 122 0.85 -9.99 2.18
N ALA A 123 -0.30 -10.61 2.48
CA ALA A 123 -0.84 -10.70 3.84
C ALA A 123 0.11 -11.46 4.78
N THR A 124 0.69 -12.57 4.30
CA THR A 124 1.69 -13.35 5.05
C THR A 124 2.95 -12.53 5.34
N LEU A 125 3.45 -11.79 4.34
CA LEU A 125 4.60 -10.92 4.50
C LEU A 125 4.31 -9.76 5.45
N ALA A 126 3.12 -9.17 5.38
CA ALA A 126 2.67 -8.12 6.30
C ALA A 126 2.62 -8.63 7.75
N ALA A 127 1.99 -9.78 8.00
CA ALA A 127 1.96 -10.40 9.33
C ALA A 127 3.37 -10.69 9.87
N ALA A 128 4.29 -11.14 9.02
CA ALA A 128 5.68 -11.36 9.42
C ALA A 128 6.42 -10.04 9.74
N ARG A 129 6.10 -8.93 9.07
CA ARG A 129 6.64 -7.60 9.40
C ARG A 129 6.09 -7.12 10.74
N ASP A 130 4.78 -7.27 10.95
CA ASP A 130 4.10 -6.88 12.19
C ASP A 130 4.69 -7.60 13.41
N GLU A 131 4.88 -8.92 13.32
CA GLU A 131 5.44 -9.70 14.43
C GLU A 131 6.88 -9.30 14.73
N ARG A 132 7.69 -9.04 13.70
CA ARG A 132 9.07 -8.54 13.89
C ARG A 132 9.07 -7.16 14.55
N MET A 133 8.19 -6.26 14.12
CA MET A 133 8.06 -4.93 14.71
C MET A 133 7.64 -5.03 16.18
N ARG A 134 6.63 -5.85 16.47
CA ARG A 134 6.17 -6.13 17.83
C ARG A 134 7.30 -6.68 18.69
N ALA A 135 8.00 -7.72 18.25
CA ALA A 135 9.13 -8.31 18.98
C ALA A 135 10.27 -7.32 19.24
N ARG A 136 10.60 -6.48 18.24
CA ARG A 136 11.67 -5.46 18.34
C ARG A 136 11.32 -4.35 19.34
N HIS A 137 10.05 -3.95 19.43
CA HIS A 137 9.64 -2.75 20.15
C HIS A 137 8.81 -3.00 21.42
N LEU A 138 8.45 -4.25 21.71
CA LEU A 138 7.68 -4.60 22.92
C LEU A 138 8.37 -4.11 24.20
N ALA A 139 9.70 -4.21 24.28
CA ALA A 139 10.45 -3.73 25.44
C ALA A 139 10.28 -2.22 25.68
N ARG A 140 10.23 -1.41 24.62
CA ARG A 140 9.98 0.04 24.72
C ARG A 140 8.56 0.33 25.22
N LEU A 141 7.58 -0.44 24.73
CA LEU A 141 6.21 -0.32 25.19
C LEU A 141 6.09 -0.63 26.69
N VAL A 142 6.67 -1.75 27.14
CA VAL A 142 6.65 -2.17 28.55
C VAL A 142 7.39 -1.17 29.47
N GLN A 143 8.43 -0.50 28.97
CA GLN A 143 9.15 0.54 29.72
C GLN A 143 8.30 1.76 30.07
N LEU A 144 7.14 1.94 29.43
CA LEU A 144 6.17 2.99 29.78
C LEU A 144 5.46 2.73 31.13
N ARG A 145 5.55 1.50 31.67
CA ARG A 145 4.96 1.11 32.96
C ARG A 145 3.46 1.40 33.00
N ASP A 146 3.02 2.31 33.89
CA ASP A 146 1.61 2.67 34.07
C ASP A 146 1.12 3.70 33.03
N GLU A 147 1.99 4.19 32.14
CA GLU A 147 1.57 5.09 31.06
C GLU A 147 0.92 4.30 29.90
N PRO A 148 -0.27 4.73 29.43
CA PRO A 148 -0.86 4.15 28.24
C PRO A 148 -0.01 4.39 26.98
N GLY A 149 0.18 3.33 26.21
CA GLY A 149 0.90 3.37 24.95
C GLY A 149 0.49 2.26 23.99
N ALA A 150 0.89 2.40 22.74
CA ALA A 150 0.64 1.39 21.71
C ALA A 150 1.71 1.39 20.61
N LEU A 151 1.96 0.23 20.02
CA LEU A 151 2.71 0.08 18.77
C LEU A 151 1.72 0.07 17.62
N LEU A 152 1.92 0.94 16.64
CA LEU A 152 1.02 1.10 15.49
C LEU A 152 1.76 0.86 14.17
N THR A 153 1.09 0.23 13.21
CA THR A 153 1.55 0.20 11.81
C THR A 153 1.53 1.62 11.21
N PRO A 154 2.18 1.85 10.06
CA PRO A 154 2.08 3.12 9.35
C PRO A 154 0.65 3.53 8.98
N ALA A 155 -0.25 2.57 8.77
CA ALA A 155 -1.67 2.82 8.48
C ALA A 155 -2.57 2.71 9.73
N GLY A 156 -1.98 2.79 10.93
CA GLY A 156 -2.71 3.00 12.17
C GLY A 156 -3.28 1.75 12.84
N ARG A 157 -3.00 0.54 12.34
CA ARG A 157 -3.39 -0.71 13.01
C ARG A 157 -2.60 -0.88 14.31
N VAL A 158 -3.28 -1.24 15.40
CA VAL A 158 -2.66 -1.49 16.71
C VAL A 158 -2.04 -2.89 16.74
N LEU A 159 -0.71 -2.97 16.83
CA LEU A 159 0.03 -4.23 16.97
C LEU A 159 0.15 -4.68 18.43
N ALA A 160 0.23 -3.73 19.35
CA ALA A 160 0.33 -3.96 20.79
C ALA A 160 -0.15 -2.72 21.52
N ALA A 161 -0.81 -2.89 22.67
CA ALA A 161 -1.27 -1.78 23.49
C ALA A 161 -1.17 -2.13 24.97
N GLN A 162 -0.87 -1.12 25.79
CA GLN A 162 -0.98 -1.18 27.24
C GLN A 162 -1.70 0.06 27.78
N PRO A 163 -2.62 -0.08 28.75
CA PRO A 163 -3.22 -1.36 29.17
C PRO A 163 -4.05 -1.98 28.03
N LEU A 164 -4.16 -3.31 27.95
CA LEU A 164 -4.89 -3.96 26.85
C LEU A 164 -6.33 -3.43 26.71
N GLY A 165 -6.77 -3.15 25.49
CA GLY A 165 -8.15 -2.70 25.18
C GLY A 165 -8.44 -1.22 25.40
N TRP A 166 -7.44 -0.40 25.75
CA TRP A 166 -7.63 1.06 25.90
C TRP A 166 -7.76 1.81 24.57
N LEU A 167 -7.39 1.16 23.46
CA LEU A 167 -7.49 1.67 22.10
C LEU A 167 -8.29 0.68 21.24
N PRO A 168 -8.99 1.18 20.20
CA PRO A 168 -9.55 0.33 19.14
C PRO A 168 -8.44 -0.37 18.36
N ASP A 169 -8.80 -1.36 17.55
CA ASP A 169 -7.85 -2.10 16.71
C ASP A 169 -7.15 -1.23 15.64
N ARG A 170 -7.72 -0.06 15.33
CA ARG A 170 -7.19 0.90 14.36
C ARG A 170 -7.45 2.34 14.79
N ILE A 171 -6.49 3.22 14.51
CA ILE A 171 -6.57 4.66 14.75
C ILE A 171 -6.23 5.40 13.46
N ASP A 172 -6.97 6.45 13.15
CA ASP A 172 -6.65 7.31 12.02
C ASP A 172 -5.42 8.17 12.35
N LEU A 173 -4.36 8.02 11.54
CA LEU A 173 -3.10 8.75 11.71
C LEU A 173 -3.06 9.98 10.79
N PRO A 174 -2.65 11.16 11.28
CA PRO A 174 -2.44 12.34 10.46
C PRO A 174 -1.12 12.26 9.65
N GLU A 175 -1.14 12.65 8.38
CA GLU A 175 0.07 12.70 7.53
C GLU A 175 0.89 14.01 7.72
N PRO A 176 2.25 13.97 7.72
CA PRO A 176 3.10 12.94 8.26
C PRO A 176 3.47 13.22 9.72
N SER A 177 3.43 12.15 10.50
CA SER A 177 3.49 12.07 11.95
C SER A 177 4.85 12.44 12.56
N GLY A 178 4.79 13.51 13.35
CA GLY A 178 5.57 13.81 14.56
C GLY A 178 4.73 14.68 15.51
N ALA A 179 3.42 14.70 15.27
CA ALA A 179 2.46 15.65 15.81
C ALA A 179 1.67 15.03 16.96
N ALA A 180 1.14 15.90 17.82
CA ALA A 180 0.15 15.47 18.80
C ALA A 180 -1.08 14.91 18.08
N LEU A 181 -1.55 13.75 18.52
CA LEU A 181 -2.74 13.07 18.03
C LEU A 181 -3.86 13.26 19.05
N CYS A 182 -4.99 13.84 18.64
CA CYS A 182 -6.18 13.91 19.49
C CYS A 182 -6.92 12.56 19.44
N LEU A 183 -7.02 11.88 20.58
CA LEU A 183 -7.75 10.61 20.73
C LEU A 183 -9.16 10.83 21.30
N GLY A 184 -9.75 12.01 21.05
CA GLY A 184 -11.04 12.39 21.60
C GLY A 184 -11.04 12.42 23.13
N LEU A 185 -11.95 11.66 23.74
CA LEU A 185 -12.10 11.60 25.21
C LEU A 185 -10.89 10.98 25.92
N LEU A 186 -10.05 10.24 25.21
CA LEU A 186 -8.83 9.64 25.77
C LEU A 186 -7.72 10.67 26.01
N GLY A 187 -7.82 11.86 25.40
CA GLY A 187 -6.84 12.94 25.52
C GLY A 187 -5.90 13.04 24.33
N GLU A 188 -4.78 13.73 24.53
CA GLU A 188 -3.76 13.91 23.49
C GLU A 188 -2.68 12.85 23.61
N ALA A 189 -2.22 12.33 22.48
CA ALA A 189 -1.10 11.40 22.39
C ALA A 189 0.03 11.97 21.53
N VAL A 190 1.22 11.41 21.67
CA VAL A 190 2.38 11.69 20.83
C VAL A 190 2.72 10.44 20.05
N LEU A 191 3.00 10.61 18.76
CA LEU A 191 3.51 9.55 17.89
C LEU A 191 5.03 9.69 17.79
N GLU A 192 5.75 8.76 18.41
CA GLU A 192 7.20 8.63 18.24
C GLU A 192 7.49 7.74 17.01
N PRO A 193 8.26 8.22 16.01
CA PRO A 193 8.60 7.42 14.84
C PRO A 193 9.46 6.21 15.20
N LEU A 194 9.13 5.07 14.60
CA LEU A 194 9.93 3.86 14.55
C LEU A 194 10.30 3.59 13.08
N THR A 195 11.28 2.71 12.84
CA THR A 195 11.72 2.41 11.46
C THR A 195 10.57 1.80 10.63
N GLU A 196 9.67 1.06 11.26
CA GLU A 196 8.60 0.31 10.61
C GLU A 196 7.17 0.78 10.99
N GLY A 197 7.02 1.86 11.77
CA GLY A 197 5.72 2.36 12.23
C GLY A 197 5.83 3.38 13.37
N TRP A 198 4.95 3.31 14.38
CA TRP A 198 4.86 4.31 15.44
C TRP A 198 4.79 3.71 16.84
N LEU A 199 5.37 4.40 17.81
CA LEU A 199 5.06 4.24 19.23
C LEU A 199 4.16 5.41 19.65
N LEU A 200 2.89 5.10 19.92
CA LEU A 200 1.94 6.04 20.49
C LEU A 200 2.10 6.07 22.01
N ARG A 201 2.11 7.28 22.59
CA ARG A 201 2.11 7.51 24.03
C ARG A 201 1.08 8.55 24.42
N LEU A 202 0.30 8.29 25.46
CA LEU A 202 -0.62 9.30 25.95
C LEU A 202 0.15 10.43 26.64
N ARG A 203 -0.15 11.69 26.30
CA ARG A 203 0.43 12.87 26.92
C ARG A 203 -0.18 13.03 28.31
N ARG A 204 0.66 12.99 29.36
CA ARG A 204 0.18 13.26 30.72
C ARG A 204 -0.45 14.66 30.78
N PRO A 205 -1.62 14.82 31.40
CA PRO A 205 -2.13 16.14 31.72
C PRO A 205 -1.20 16.81 32.76
N GLY A 206 -0.27 17.65 32.30
CA GLY A 206 0.45 18.64 33.12
C GLY A 206 1.98 18.55 33.19
N SER A 207 2.67 19.24 32.27
CA SER A 207 3.84 20.08 32.59
C SER A 207 4.12 21.07 31.43
N GLY A 208 3.51 22.26 31.51
CA GLY A 208 3.98 23.46 30.79
C GLY A 208 3.71 23.56 29.29
N ALA A 209 2.45 23.76 28.88
CA ALA A 209 2.16 24.58 27.71
C ALA A 209 1.42 25.82 28.21
N ARG A 210 2.09 26.98 28.21
CA ARG A 210 1.42 28.27 28.24
C ARG A 210 0.37 28.22 27.13
N LEU A 211 -0.90 28.27 27.50
CA LEU A 211 -1.93 28.73 26.58
C LEU A 211 -1.49 30.12 26.16
N THR A 212 -0.88 30.24 24.98
CA THR A 212 -0.84 31.51 24.28
C THR A 212 -2.28 31.76 23.88
N THR A 213 -3.04 32.35 24.80
CA THR A 213 -4.34 32.92 24.51
C THR A 213 -4.09 33.87 23.34
N LEU A 214 -4.49 33.47 22.13
CA LEU A 214 -4.62 34.40 21.02
C LEU A 214 -5.57 35.46 21.52
N SER A 215 -4.98 36.59 21.91
CA SER A 215 -5.70 37.72 22.45
C SER A 215 -6.73 38.10 21.41
N ARG A 216 -7.98 37.88 21.78
CA ARG A 216 -9.16 38.42 21.13
C ARG A 216 -8.89 39.90 20.97
N THR A 217 -8.50 40.32 19.77
CA THR A 217 -8.28 41.73 19.49
C THR A 217 -9.66 42.36 19.51
N ASP A 218 -9.90 43.16 20.54
CA ASP A 218 -11.04 44.06 20.61
C ASP A 218 -11.03 44.92 19.35
N ALA A 219 -11.95 44.64 18.43
CA ALA A 219 -12.36 45.61 17.44
C ALA A 219 -13.35 46.57 18.12
N THR A 220 -12.81 47.56 18.83
CA THR A 220 -13.56 48.77 19.14
C THR A 220 -13.07 49.94 18.28
N HIS A 221 -14.03 50.48 17.53
CA HIS A 221 -14.17 51.90 17.18
C HIS A 221 -13.46 52.48 15.94
N ARG A 222 -14.28 52.82 14.93
CA ARG A 222 -14.36 54.07 14.12
C ARG A 222 -15.67 53.95 13.33
N GLY A 223 -16.71 54.78 13.51
CA GLY A 223 -16.71 56.21 13.78
C GLY A 223 -16.63 56.96 12.45
N HIS A 224 -17.76 57.03 11.74
CA HIS A 224 -18.19 58.13 10.86
C HIS A 224 -19.69 58.04 10.65
#